data_AF-R9JXV5-F1
#
_entry.id   AF-R9JXV5-F1
#
_cell.length_a   1.000
_cell.length_b   1.000
_cell.length_c   1.000
_cell.angle_alpha   90.00
_cell.angle_beta   90.00
_cell.angle_gamma   90.00
#
_symmetry.space_group_name_H-M   'P 1'
#
loop_
_entity.id
_entity.type
_entity.pdbx_description
1 polymer ?
#
loop_
_entity_poly.entity_id
_entity_poly.type
_entity_poly.pdbx_seq_one_letter_code
_entity_poly.pdbx_strand_id
1 'polypeptide(L)'
;MKKDGKYRFSLQFSADSEEQVRAGELLERLGNRKSAVVVAALNDYLDSNPNLQDAHCKIEVKLTPGYNRDGIEEIIRRIVEERLAAVRRDEPQMAFSEESKTDTLEADIAQMLDNLDMFS
;
A
#
# COMPACT_ATOMS: atom_id res chain seq x y z
N MET A 1 23.06 16.79 -26.55
CA MET A 1 23.58 17.62 -27.66
C MET A 1 24.66 16.83 -28.38
N LYS A 2 24.68 16.82 -29.72
CA LYS A 2 25.73 16.15 -30.52
C LYS A 2 26.99 17.01 -30.49
N LYS A 3 28.11 16.47 -30.01
CA LYS A 3 29.42 17.14 -30.01
C LYS A 3 30.46 16.18 -30.55
N ASP A 4 31.27 16.62 -31.51
CA ASP A 4 32.33 15.83 -32.14
C ASP A 4 31.83 14.48 -32.72
N GLY A 5 30.63 14.50 -33.32
CA GLY A 5 29.99 13.31 -33.87
C GLY A 5 29.39 12.35 -32.84
N LYS A 6 29.57 12.62 -31.54
CA LYS A 6 29.09 11.78 -30.44
C LYS A 6 27.88 12.40 -29.76
N TYR A 7 26.93 11.55 -29.40
CA TYR A 7 25.83 11.93 -28.53
C TYR A 7 26.21 11.64 -27.08
N ARG A 8 26.03 12.61 -26.20
CA ARG A 8 26.20 12.44 -24.75
C ARG A 8 24.91 12.78 -24.04
N PHE A 9 24.40 11.82 -23.28
CA PHE A 9 23.24 11.93 -22.41
C PHE A 9 23.62 11.38 -21.03
N SER A 10 23.11 12.01 -19.98
CA SER A 10 23.18 11.49 -18.61
C SER A 10 21.83 10.90 -18.28
N LEU A 11 21.81 9.66 -17.80
CA LEU A 11 20.59 8.95 -17.42
C LEU A 11 20.72 8.54 -15.95
N GLN A 12 19.73 8.92 -15.16
CA GLN A 12 19.60 8.55 -13.75
C GLN A 12 18.16 8.15 -13.50
N PHE A 13 17.96 7.05 -12.79
CA PHE A 13 16.66 6.56 -12.35
C PHE A 13 16.78 6.05 -10.91
N SER A 14 15.68 6.06 -10.17
CA SER A 14 15.63 5.57 -8.81
C SER A 14 15.67 4.04 -8.77
N ALA A 15 15.89 3.47 -7.59
CA ALA A 15 15.93 2.03 -7.35
C ALA A 15 14.67 1.57 -6.60
N ASP A 16 13.53 2.20 -6.91
CA ASP A 16 12.29 2.03 -6.15
C ASP A 16 11.51 0.77 -6.56
N SER A 17 11.84 0.16 -7.71
CA SER A 17 11.26 -1.10 -8.18
C SER A 17 12.32 -2.17 -8.47
N GLU A 18 11.92 -3.44 -8.41
CA GLU A 18 12.80 -4.56 -8.77
C GLU A 18 13.31 -4.46 -10.21
N GLU A 19 12.48 -3.96 -11.13
CA GLU A 19 12.87 -3.74 -12.53
C GLU A 19 13.98 -2.70 -12.64
N GLN A 20 13.85 -1.60 -11.90
CA GLN A 20 14.87 -0.55 -11.83
C GLN A 20 16.16 -1.09 -11.21
N VAL A 21 16.09 -1.81 -10.10
CA VAL A 21 17.27 -2.42 -9.46
C VAL A 21 17.98 -3.36 -10.44
N ARG A 22 17.23 -4.26 -11.08
CA ARG A 22 17.79 -5.22 -12.05
C ARG A 22 18.46 -4.53 -13.23
N ALA A 23 17.82 -3.51 -13.80
CA ALA A 23 18.40 -2.72 -14.89
C ALA A 23 19.65 -1.96 -14.43
N GLY A 24 19.62 -1.35 -13.25
CA GLY A 24 20.74 -0.66 -12.64
C GLY A 24 21.95 -1.56 -12.46
N GLU A 25 21.78 -2.71 -11.80
CA GLU A 25 22.86 -3.67 -11.57
C GLU A 25 23.48 -4.19 -12.87
N LEU A 26 22.66 -4.49 -13.88
CA LEU A 26 23.15 -4.91 -15.18
C LEU A 26 24.01 -3.83 -15.82
N LEU A 27 23.54 -2.58 -15.83
CA LEU A 27 24.27 -1.45 -16.39
C LEU A 27 25.56 -1.16 -15.60
N GLU A 28 25.56 -1.30 -14.29
CA GLU A 28 26.78 -1.15 -13.48
C GLU A 28 27.84 -2.19 -13.86
N ARG A 29 27.48 -3.47 -13.94
CA ARG A 29 28.38 -4.57 -14.34
C ARG A 29 29.00 -4.37 -15.72
N LEU A 30 28.32 -3.67 -16.63
CA LEU A 30 28.78 -3.42 -18.00
C LEU A 30 29.82 -2.30 -18.14
N GLY A 31 30.06 -1.47 -17.11
CA GLY A 31 31.13 -0.47 -17.15
C GLY A 31 30.99 0.53 -18.31
N ASN A 32 32.00 0.66 -19.15
CA ASN A 32 32.01 1.56 -20.31
C ASN A 32 31.13 1.08 -21.49
N ARG A 33 30.57 -0.12 -21.44
CA ARG A 33 29.69 -0.69 -22.48
C ARG A 33 28.20 -0.41 -22.25
N LYS A 34 27.85 0.30 -21.18
CA LYS A 34 26.47 0.74 -20.88
C LYS A 34 25.77 1.38 -22.07
N SER A 35 26.44 2.35 -22.71
CA SER A 35 25.85 3.09 -23.83
C SER A 35 25.56 2.21 -25.03
N ALA A 36 26.34 1.15 -25.27
CA ALA A 36 26.12 0.24 -26.38
C ALA A 36 24.82 -0.56 -26.18
N VAL A 37 24.59 -1.07 -24.97
CA VAL A 37 23.36 -1.80 -24.62
C VAL A 37 22.13 -0.90 -24.69
N VAL A 38 22.22 0.30 -24.12
CA VAL A 38 21.10 1.27 -24.16
C VAL A 38 20.75 1.66 -25.60
N VAL A 39 21.75 1.90 -26.44
CA VAL A 39 21.52 2.24 -27.85
C VAL A 39 20.92 1.06 -28.62
N ALA A 40 21.41 -0.16 -28.41
CA ALA A 40 20.86 -1.36 -29.04
C ALA A 40 19.39 -1.56 -28.66
N ALA A 41 19.09 -1.59 -27.36
CA ALA A 41 17.73 -1.76 -26.85
C ALA A 41 16.78 -0.66 -27.34
N LEU A 42 17.25 0.59 -27.47
CA LEU A 42 16.44 1.68 -27.98
C LEU A 42 16.14 1.52 -29.48
N ASN A 43 17.09 1.05 -30.28
CA ASN A 43 16.84 0.75 -31.69
C ASN A 43 15.84 -0.40 -31.85
N ASP A 44 16.01 -1.49 -31.09
CA ASP A 44 15.07 -2.62 -31.09
C ASP A 44 13.65 -2.16 -30.71
N TYR A 45 13.54 -1.22 -29.75
CA TYR A 45 12.28 -0.62 -29.35
C TYR A 45 11.67 0.26 -30.47
N LEU A 46 12.47 1.05 -31.18
CA LEU A 46 12.01 1.85 -32.31
C LEU A 46 11.57 1.01 -33.51
N ASP A 47 12.27 -0.10 -33.77
CA ASP A 47 11.93 -1.05 -34.83
C ASP A 47 10.63 -1.79 -34.52
N SER A 48 10.42 -2.13 -33.24
CA SER A 48 9.18 -2.75 -32.76
C SER A 48 8.00 -1.78 -32.69
N ASN A 49 8.26 -0.46 -32.70
CA ASN A 49 7.24 0.58 -32.57
C ASN A 49 7.41 1.66 -33.66
N PRO A 50 7.08 1.35 -34.93
CA PRO A 50 7.31 2.26 -36.07
C PRO A 50 6.60 3.62 -35.90
N ASN A 51 5.45 3.61 -35.22
CA ASN A 51 4.65 4.81 -34.93
C ASN A 51 5.40 5.85 -34.09
N LEU A 52 6.46 5.47 -33.37
CA LEU A 52 7.30 6.41 -32.59
C LEU A 52 8.25 7.21 -33.47
N GLN A 53 8.45 6.82 -34.73
CA GLN A 53 9.30 7.53 -35.68
C GLN A 53 8.58 8.73 -36.30
N ASP A 54 7.24 8.81 -36.18
CA ASP A 54 6.47 9.97 -36.60
C ASP A 54 6.77 11.19 -35.70
N ALA A 55 7.03 12.34 -36.33
CA ALA A 55 7.41 13.58 -35.66
C ALA A 55 6.38 14.11 -34.65
N HIS A 56 5.15 13.60 -34.66
CA HIS A 56 4.06 13.98 -33.78
C HIS A 56 3.78 12.95 -32.67
N CYS A 57 4.58 11.89 -32.56
CA CYS A 57 4.35 10.85 -31.57
C CYS A 57 4.80 11.32 -30.17
N LYS A 58 3.84 11.42 -29.25
CA LYS A 58 4.10 11.73 -27.84
C LYS A 58 4.39 10.43 -27.11
N ILE A 59 5.65 10.22 -26.71
CA ILE A 59 6.03 9.10 -25.85
C ILE A 59 5.47 9.36 -24.45
N GLU A 60 4.37 8.69 -24.09
CA GLU A 60 3.86 8.66 -22.72
C GLU A 60 4.43 7.43 -22.01
N VAL A 61 5.46 7.66 -21.19
CA VAL A 61 5.96 6.65 -20.25
C VAL A 61 4.94 6.56 -19.11
N LYS A 62 3.96 5.67 -19.26
CA LYS A 62 3.05 5.33 -18.16
C LYS A 62 3.85 4.51 -17.15
N LEU A 63 4.33 5.17 -16.11
CA LEU A 63 4.70 4.53 -14.86
C LEU A 63 3.41 3.99 -14.26
N THR A 64 3.02 2.77 -14.62
CA THR A 64 1.92 2.09 -13.96
C THR A 64 2.38 1.89 -12.51
N PRO A 65 1.78 2.57 -11.51
CA PRO A 65 2.10 2.26 -10.13
C PRO A 65 1.84 0.77 -9.94
N GLY A 66 2.77 0.05 -9.30
CA GLY A 66 2.74 -1.41 -9.20
C GLY A 66 1.51 -2.02 -8.53
N TYR A 67 0.56 -1.18 -8.11
CA TYR A 67 -0.73 -1.58 -7.56
C TYR A 67 -1.87 -1.13 -8.46
N ASN A 68 -2.55 -2.12 -9.05
CA ASN A 68 -3.88 -1.91 -9.63
C ASN A 68 -4.89 -1.64 -8.50
N ARG A 69 -6.03 -1.01 -8.82
CA ARG A 69 -7.11 -0.70 -7.86
C ARG A 69 -7.47 -1.91 -6.99
N ASP A 70 -7.54 -3.09 -7.61
CA ASP A 70 -7.87 -4.34 -6.93
C ASP A 70 -6.80 -4.75 -5.91
N GLY A 71 -5.52 -4.52 -6.22
CA GLY A 71 -4.41 -4.77 -5.29
C GLY A 71 -4.40 -3.79 -4.11
N ILE A 72 -4.80 -2.54 -4.34
CA ILE A 72 -4.98 -1.56 -3.26
C ILE A 72 -6.16 -1.97 -2.36
N GLU A 73 -7.26 -2.43 -2.95
CA GLU A 73 -8.43 -2.91 -2.19
C GLU A 73 -8.09 -4.12 -1.31
N GLU A 74 -7.33 -5.07 -1.83
CA GLU A 74 -6.91 -6.26 -1.07
C GLU A 74 -6.03 -5.90 0.12
N ILE A 75 -5.08 -4.97 -0.06
CA ILE A 75 -4.25 -4.44 1.02
C ILE A 75 -5.11 -3.75 2.08
N ILE A 76 -6.05 -2.90 1.67
CA ILE A 76 -6.95 -2.19 2.60
C ILE A 76 -7.81 -3.19 3.37
N ARG A 77 -8.40 -4.18 2.71
CA ARG A 77 -9.24 -5.21 3.33
C ARG A 77 -8.47 -5.95 4.42
N ARG A 78 -7.24 -6.39 4.12
CA ARG A 78 -6.38 -7.05 5.08
C ARG A 78 -6.07 -6.18 6.30
N ILE A 79 -5.73 -4.91 6.09
CA ILE A 79 -5.46 -3.97 7.19
C ILE A 79 -6.70 -3.81 8.08
N VAL A 80 -7.89 -3.68 7.49
CA VAL A 80 -9.15 -3.51 8.24
C VAL A 80 -9.49 -4.77 9.03
N GLU A 81 -9.33 -5.96 8.45
CA GLU A 81 -9.55 -7.24 9.13
C GLU A 81 -8.60 -7.42 10.31
N GLU A 82 -7.31 -7.13 10.13
CA GLU A 82 -6.32 -7.18 11.21
C GLU A 82 -6.68 -6.21 12.36
N ARG A 83 -7.17 -4.99 12.04
CA ARG A 83 -7.60 -4.01 13.04
C ARG A 83 -8.88 -4.43 13.78
N LEU A 84 -9.88 -4.94 13.07
CA LEU A 84 -11.11 -5.45 13.69
C LEU A 84 -10.83 -6.66 14.57
N ALA A 85 -9.92 -7.55 14.16
CA ALA A 85 -9.51 -8.70 14.96
C ALA A 85 -8.77 -8.27 16.24
N ALA A 86 -7.95 -7.21 16.18
CA ALA A 86 -7.31 -6.64 17.36
C ALA A 86 -8.34 -6.02 18.32
N VAL A 87 -9.31 -5.24 17.81
CA VAL A 87 -10.39 -4.65 18.62
C VAL A 87 -11.24 -5.71 19.32
N ARG A 88 -11.55 -6.83 18.64
CA ARG A 88 -12.30 -7.95 19.25
C ARG A 88 -11.53 -8.69 20.35
N ARG A 89 -10.20 -8.58 20.39
CA ARG A 89 -9.39 -9.14 21.50
C ARG A 89 -9.32 -8.20 22.69
N ASP A 90 -9.48 -6.90 22.45
CA ASP A 90 -9.49 -5.86 23.48
C ASP A 90 -10.91 -5.57 24.03
N GLU A 91 -11.96 -6.20 23.50
CA GLU A 91 -13.26 -6.23 24.17
C GLU A 91 -13.13 -7.11 25.43
N PRO A 92 -13.25 -6.55 26.65
CA PRO A 92 -13.58 -7.37 27.78
C PRO A 92 -14.91 -8.02 27.44
N GLN A 93 -15.03 -9.33 27.63
CA GLN A 93 -16.33 -9.99 27.63
C GLN A 93 -17.21 -9.27 28.66
N MET A 94 -18.01 -8.31 28.19
CA MET A 94 -19.20 -7.88 28.89
C MET A 94 -20.20 -9.01 28.71
N ALA A 95 -19.95 -10.11 29.42
CA ALA A 95 -20.99 -11.02 29.79
C ALA A 95 -22.06 -10.17 30.47
N PHE A 96 -23.21 -10.07 29.81
CA PHE A 96 -24.38 -9.42 30.37
C PHE A 96 -24.86 -10.32 31.53
N SER A 97 -24.26 -10.13 32.71
CA SER A 97 -24.68 -10.79 33.95
C SER A 97 -25.89 -10.04 34.52
N GLU A 98 -27.05 -10.24 33.89
CA GLU A 98 -28.36 -9.77 34.39
C GLU A 98 -28.65 -10.27 35.81
N GLU A 99 -28.10 -11.42 36.19
CA GLU A 99 -28.33 -12.05 37.49
C GLU A 99 -27.73 -11.27 38.67
N SER A 100 -26.71 -10.45 38.45
CA SER A 100 -26.05 -9.68 39.53
C SER A 100 -26.70 -8.32 39.83
N LYS A 101 -27.49 -7.78 38.88
CA LYS A 101 -28.18 -6.49 39.07
C LYS A 101 -29.56 -6.65 39.70
N THR A 102 -30.21 -7.80 39.51
CA THR A 102 -31.50 -8.10 40.13
C THR A 102 -31.35 -8.25 41.64
N ASP A 103 -30.32 -8.96 42.10
CA ASP A 103 -30.10 -9.22 43.52
C ASP A 103 -29.80 -7.95 44.31
N THR A 104 -29.03 -7.01 43.72
CA THR A 104 -28.74 -5.72 44.36
C THR A 104 -29.97 -4.81 44.38
N LEU A 105 -30.78 -4.82 43.32
CA LEU A 105 -31.99 -4.01 43.25
C LEU A 105 -33.07 -4.52 44.23
N GLU A 106 -33.21 -5.84 44.39
CA GLU A 106 -34.14 -6.43 45.36
C GLU A 106 -33.72 -6.14 46.81
N ALA A 107 -32.42 -6.18 47.10
CA ALA A 107 -31.90 -5.80 48.41
C ALA A 107 -32.15 -4.31 48.74
N ASP A 108 -31.93 -3.43 47.77
CA ASP A 108 -32.18 -1.99 47.93
C ASP A 108 -33.68 -1.70 48.16
N ILE A 109 -34.58 -2.38 47.45
CA ILE A 109 -36.03 -2.23 47.63
C ILE A 109 -36.46 -2.72 49.03
N ALA A 110 -35.95 -3.86 49.50
CA ALA A 110 -36.24 -4.37 50.83
C ALA A 110 -35.81 -3.39 51.92
N GLN A 111 -34.64 -2.77 51.78
CA GLN A 111 -34.16 -1.75 52.72
C GLN A 111 -35.06 -0.50 52.74
N MET A 112 -35.57 -0.07 51.59
CA MET A 112 -36.49 1.06 51.55
C MET A 112 -37.83 0.76 52.24
N LEU A 113 -38.32 -0.47 52.15
CA LEU A 113 -39.57 -0.89 52.81
C LEU A 113 -39.41 -1.00 54.33
N ASP A 114 -38.29 -1.55 54.81
CA ASP A 114 -37.99 -1.67 56.24
C ASP A 114 -37.90 -0.28 56.93
N ASN A 115 -37.37 0.71 56.21
CA ASN A 115 -37.34 2.10 56.67
C ASN A 115 -38.72 2.73 56.81
N LEU A 116 -39.75 2.24 56.11
CA LEU A 116 -41.12 2.75 56.22
C LEU A 116 -41.83 2.23 57.48
N ASP A 117 -41.55 0.99 57.91
CA ASP A 117 -42.12 0.42 59.14
C ASP A 117 -41.64 1.16 60.41
N MET A 118 -40.47 1.79 60.36
CA MET A 118 -39.92 2.61 61.45
C MET A 118 -40.72 3.91 61.69
N PHE A 119 -41.59 4.31 60.76
CA PHE A 119 -42.48 5.48 60.90
C PHE A 119 -43.93 5.11 61.24
N SER A 120 -44.22 3.83 61.52
CA SER A 120 -45.55 3.35 61.95
C SER A 120 -45.72 3.31 63.47
#